data_AF-A0A8T4L5T5-F1
#
_entry.id   AF-A0A8T4L5T5-F1
#
_cell.length_a   1.000
_cell.length_b   1.000
_cell.length_c   1.000
_cell.angle_alpha   90.00
_cell.angle_beta   90.00
_cell.angle_gamma   90.00
#
_symmetry.space_group_name_H-M   'P 1'
#
loop_
_entity.id
_entity.type
_entity.pdbx_description
1 polymer ?
#
loop_
_entity_poly.entity_id
_entity_poly.type
_entity_poly.pdbx_seq_one_letter_code
_entity_poly.pdbx_strand_id
1 'polypeptide(L)'
;MDSSDVIVYGLLVLAILAAAFVWLQPSQPAPSAAPKEIQPGFMKLAQQAGTGEIPDKCKAPPGTDEAQWKQHLSHHPDQYGDCPQ
;
A
#
# COMPACT_ATOMS: atom_id res chain seq x y z
N MET A 1 -3.43 23.43 51.40
CA MET A 1 -3.65 23.38 49.94
C MET A 1 -5.06 23.84 49.69
N ASP A 2 -5.20 24.97 49.01
CA ASP A 2 -6.51 25.49 48.64
C ASP A 2 -7.06 24.72 47.43
N SER A 3 -8.37 24.61 47.28
CA SER A 3 -8.98 23.88 46.14
C SER A 3 -8.52 24.48 44.79
N SER A 4 -8.25 25.79 44.81
CA SER A 4 -7.72 26.58 43.71
C SER A 4 -6.29 26.16 43.30
N ASP A 5 -5.43 25.80 44.26
CA ASP A 5 -4.07 25.32 43.96
C ASP A 5 -4.11 24.01 43.18
N VAL A 6 -4.98 23.07 43.59
CA VAL A 6 -5.09 21.74 42.94
C VAL A 6 -5.52 21.88 41.48
N ILE A 7 -6.42 22.82 41.18
CA ILE A 7 -6.87 23.09 39.81
C ILE A 7 -5.75 23.71 38.99
N VAL A 8 -5.02 24.69 39.53
CA VAL A 8 -3.91 25.36 38.83
C VAL A 8 -2.77 24.37 38.55
N TYR A 9 -2.35 23.60 39.54
CA TYR A 9 -1.32 22.58 39.35
C TYR A 9 -1.80 21.46 38.41
N GLY A 10 -3.06 21.06 38.48
CA GLY A 10 -3.65 20.06 37.57
C GLY A 10 -3.63 20.52 36.11
N LEU A 11 -4.02 21.76 35.84
CA LEU A 11 -3.98 22.34 34.49
C LEU A 11 -2.55 22.52 33.98
N LEU A 12 -1.61 22.89 34.85
CA LEU A 12 -0.21 23.10 34.48
C LEU A 12 0.48 21.77 34.12
N VAL A 13 0.23 20.70 34.90
CA VAL A 13 0.73 19.36 34.58
C VAL A 13 0.11 18.82 33.29
N LEU A 14 -1.20 19.03 33.08
CA LEU A 14 -1.89 18.63 31.85
C LEU A 14 -1.29 19.32 30.61
N ALA A 15 -0.98 20.62 30.71
CA ALA A 15 -0.39 21.39 29.62
C ALA A 15 1.03 20.89 29.27
N ILE A 16 1.85 20.53 30.26
CA ILE A 16 3.20 20.01 30.04
C ILE A 16 3.15 18.63 29.36
N LEU A 17 2.23 17.76 29.79
CA LEU A 17 2.06 16.43 29.18
C LEU A 17 1.57 16.51 27.71
N ALA A 18 0.70 17.47 27.39
CA ALA A 18 0.24 17.69 26.02
C ALA A 18 1.37 18.17 25.07
N ALA A 19 2.29 19.02 25.56
CA ALA A 19 3.39 19.54 24.75
C ALA A 19 4.44 18.46 24.39
N ALA A 20 4.62 17.44 25.21
CA ALA A 20 5.54 16.34 24.93
C ALA A 20 5.02 15.38 23.83
N PHE A 21 3.71 15.34 23.59
CA PHE A 21 3.09 14.44 22.62
C PHE A 21 3.26 14.89 21.17
N VAL A 22 3.50 16.19 20.94
CA VAL A 22 3.64 16.76 19.60
C VAL A 22 4.94 16.36 18.90
N TRP A 23 5.98 15.99 19.67
CA TRP A 23 7.28 15.54 19.15
C TRP A 23 7.43 14.02 19.08
N LEU A 24 6.47 13.27 19.64
CA LEU A 24 6.43 11.81 19.60
C LEU A 24 5.52 11.30 18.48
N GLN A 25 5.31 12.09 17.43
CA GLN A 25 4.64 11.59 16.24
C GLN A 25 5.62 10.71 15.46
N PRO A 26 5.35 9.40 15.29
CA PRO A 26 6.12 8.60 14.36
C PRO A 26 6.00 9.27 12.99
N SER A 27 7.13 9.54 12.35
CA SER A 27 7.16 10.08 10.99
C SER A 27 6.28 9.20 10.13
N GLN A 28 5.15 9.72 9.68
CA GLN A 28 4.32 8.98 8.75
C GLN A 28 5.22 8.67 7.54
N PRO A 29 5.36 7.40 7.14
CA PRO A 29 6.06 7.10 5.91
C PRO A 29 5.42 7.97 4.83
N ALA A 30 6.28 8.60 4.01
CA ALA A 30 5.84 9.38 2.85
C ALA A 30 4.70 8.64 2.16
N PRO A 31 3.70 9.32 1.58
CA PRO A 31 2.67 8.67 0.78
C PRO A 31 3.39 7.89 -0.31
N SER A 32 3.63 6.60 -0.04
CA SER A 32 4.17 5.63 -0.97
C SER A 32 3.14 5.70 -2.07
N ALA A 33 3.56 6.21 -3.24
CA ALA A 33 2.76 6.36 -4.44
C ALA A 33 1.69 5.29 -4.41
N ALA A 34 0.46 5.72 -4.11
CA ALA A 34 -0.64 4.79 -3.86
C ALA A 34 -0.57 3.75 -4.97
N PRO A 35 -0.56 2.43 -4.66
CA PRO A 35 -0.64 1.43 -5.70
C PRO A 35 -1.81 1.86 -6.57
N LYS A 36 -1.52 2.17 -7.84
CA LYS A 36 -2.52 2.43 -8.87
C LYS A 36 -3.58 1.38 -8.62
N GLU A 37 -4.78 1.83 -8.25
CA GLU A 37 -5.91 0.97 -7.90
C GLU A 37 -5.86 -0.25 -8.81
N ILE A 38 -5.61 -1.44 -8.24
CA ILE A 38 -5.56 -2.67 -9.04
C ILE A 38 -6.95 -2.77 -9.64
N GLN A 39 -7.06 -2.39 -10.91
CA GLN A 39 -8.36 -2.29 -11.55
C GLN A 39 -9.02 -3.66 -11.40
N PRO A 40 -10.29 -3.75 -10.95
CA PRO A 40 -10.97 -5.03 -10.76
C PRO A 40 -10.99 -5.88 -12.04
N GLY A 41 -10.70 -5.28 -13.21
CA GLY A 41 -10.47 -5.97 -14.48
C GLY A 41 -9.15 -6.74 -14.60
N PHE A 42 -8.07 -6.36 -13.89
CA PHE A 42 -6.78 -7.08 -13.93
C PHE A 42 -6.95 -8.53 -13.48
N MET A 43 -7.66 -8.74 -12.36
CA MET A 43 -7.81 -10.06 -11.77
C MET A 43 -8.70 -10.96 -12.66
N LYS A 44 -9.73 -10.38 -13.28
CA LYS A 44 -10.57 -11.06 -14.26
C LYS A 44 -9.80 -11.44 -15.52
N LEU A 45 -8.95 -10.55 -16.03
CA LEU A 45 -8.15 -10.78 -17.24
C LEU A 45 -7.01 -11.79 -16.99
N ALA A 46 -6.36 -11.75 -15.83
CA ALA A 46 -5.38 -12.73 -15.40
C ALA A 46 -6.01 -14.11 -15.13
N GLN A 47 -7.22 -14.17 -14.55
CA GLN A 47 -7.96 -15.44 -14.44
C GLN A 47 -8.35 -15.99 -15.81
N GLN A 48 -8.72 -15.13 -16.76
CA GLN A 48 -9.01 -15.55 -18.12
C GLN A 48 -7.75 -16.05 -18.85
N ALA A 49 -6.56 -15.50 -18.53
CA ALA A 49 -5.27 -15.97 -19.03
C ALA A 49 -5.00 -17.44 -18.70
N GLY A 50 -5.43 -17.90 -17.52
CA GLY A 50 -5.30 -19.29 -17.09
C GLY A 50 -6.28 -20.27 -17.75
N THR A 51 -7.35 -19.78 -18.40
CA THR A 51 -8.46 -20.62 -18.90
C THR A 51 -8.48 -20.90 -20.40
N GLY A 52 -7.56 -20.32 -21.18
CA GLY A 52 -7.42 -20.66 -22.59
C GLY A 52 -7.19 -19.45 -23.50
N GLU A 53 -6.13 -19.56 -24.29
CA GLU A 53 -5.84 -18.77 -25.51
C GLU A 53 -5.69 -17.25 -25.32
N ILE A 54 -4.71 -16.83 -24.51
CA ILE A 54 -4.05 -15.56 -24.85
C ILE A 54 -3.08 -15.87 -26.01
N PRO A 55 -3.23 -15.22 -27.18
CA PRO A 55 -2.42 -15.50 -28.37
C PRO A 55 -0.91 -15.24 -28.16
N ASP A 56 -0.54 -14.65 -27.03
CA ASP A 56 0.83 -14.53 -26.55
C ASP A 56 0.81 -14.34 -25.02
N LYS A 57 0.91 -15.45 -24.27
CA LYS A 57 0.91 -15.44 -22.80
C LYS A 57 2.06 -14.64 -22.17
N CYS A 58 3.02 -14.21 -22.98
CA CYS A 58 4.14 -13.38 -22.54
C CYS A 58 3.88 -11.88 -22.70
N LYS A 59 2.85 -11.50 -23.47
CA LYS A 59 2.50 -10.10 -23.66
C LYS A 59 1.46 -9.62 -22.66
N ALA A 60 1.68 -8.41 -22.18
CA ALA A 60 0.70 -7.72 -21.36
C ALA A 60 -0.59 -7.54 -22.17
N PRO A 61 -1.76 -7.94 -21.63
CA PRO A 61 -3.01 -7.74 -22.33
C PRO A 61 -3.39 -6.24 -22.33
N PRO A 62 -4.21 -5.78 -23.30
CA PRO A 62 -4.50 -4.36 -23.49
C PRO A 62 -5.10 -3.74 -22.23
N GLY A 63 -4.58 -2.56 -21.84
CA GLY A 63 -4.98 -1.87 -20.61
C GLY A 63 -4.25 -2.33 -19.35
N THR A 64 -3.35 -3.31 -19.46
CA THR A 64 -2.48 -3.75 -18.36
C THR A 64 -1.13 -3.06 -18.45
N ASP A 65 -0.62 -2.62 -17.31
CA ASP A 65 0.71 -2.06 -17.18
C ASP A 65 1.78 -3.15 -17.35
N GLU A 66 2.80 -2.89 -18.16
CA GLU A 66 3.85 -3.87 -18.46
C GLU A 66 4.68 -4.24 -17.23
N ALA A 67 4.92 -3.30 -16.31
CA ALA A 67 5.68 -3.59 -15.10
C ALA A 67 4.89 -4.50 -14.15
N GLN A 68 3.58 -4.26 -14.04
CA GLN A 68 2.68 -5.13 -13.28
C GLN A 68 2.55 -6.51 -13.92
N TRP A 69 2.50 -6.58 -15.26
CA TRP A 69 2.48 -7.86 -15.98
C TRP A 69 3.77 -8.65 -15.76
N LYS A 70 4.93 -8.02 -15.89
CA LYS A 70 6.23 -8.64 -15.61
C LYS A 70 6.32 -9.19 -14.19
N GLN A 71 5.81 -8.45 -13.20
CA GLN A 71 5.73 -8.93 -11.83
C GLN A 71 4.80 -10.15 -11.70
N HIS A 72 3.66 -10.16 -12.39
CA HIS A 72 2.76 -11.31 -12.44
C HIS A 72 3.42 -12.55 -13.07
N LEU A 73 4.13 -12.39 -14.20
CA LEU A 73 4.88 -13.47 -14.84
C LEU A 73 5.93 -14.08 -13.89
N SER A 74 6.64 -13.23 -13.14
CA SER A 74 7.66 -13.68 -12.18
C SER A 74 7.09 -14.49 -11.00
N HIS A 75 5.79 -14.36 -10.72
CA HIS A 75 5.10 -15.07 -9.64
C HIS A 75 4.67 -16.49 -10.06
N HIS A 76 4.58 -16.77 -11.36
CA HIS A 76 4.14 -18.04 -11.95
C HIS A 76 5.18 -18.58 -12.95
N PRO A 77 6.41 -18.89 -12.49
CA PRO A 77 7.48 -19.38 -13.37
C PRO A 77 7.17 -20.75 -13.99
N ASP A 78 6.26 -21.52 -13.39
CA ASP A 78 5.72 -22.77 -13.92
C ASP A 78 4.88 -22.58 -15.19
N GLN A 79 4.26 -21.40 -15.36
CA GLN A 79 3.36 -21.09 -16.48
C GLN A 79 4.02 -20.18 -17.53
N TYR A 80 4.92 -19.30 -17.08
CA TYR A 80 5.56 -18.25 -17.88
C TYR A 80 7.08 -18.34 -17.93
N GLY A 81 7.67 -19.47 -17.54
CA GLY A 81 9.13 -19.67 -17.56
C GLY A 81 9.78 -19.57 -18.95
N ASP A 82 8.98 -19.67 -20.01
CA ASP A 82 9.35 -19.49 -21.41
C ASP A 82 9.20 -18.04 -21.91
N CYS A 83 8.66 -17.13 -21.09
CA CYS A 83 8.52 -15.73 -21.46
C CYS A 83 9.82 -14.95 -21.22
N PRO A 84 10.21 -14.03 -22.14
CA PRO A 84 11.36 -13.17 -21.93
C PRO A 84 11.12 -12.28 -20.72
N GLN A 85 11.97 -12.44 -19.70
CA GLN A 85 11.87 -11.73 -18.43
C GLN A 85 12.68 -10.44 -18.45
#